data_AF-A0A3P7J841-F1
#
_entry.id   AF-A0A3P7J841-F1
#
_cell.length_a   1.000
_cell.length_b   1.000
_cell.length_c   1.000
_cell.angle_alpha   90.00
_cell.angle_beta   90.00
_cell.angle_gamma   90.00
#
_symmetry.space_group_name_H-M   'P 1'
#
loop_
_entity.id
_entity.type
_entity.pdbx_description
1 polymer ?
#
loop_
_entity_poly.entity_id
_entity_poly.type
_entity_poly.pdbx_seq_one_letter_code
_entity_poly.pdbx_strand_id
1 'polypeptide(L)'
;METTTAGVTIQAPQLDINTVAAGGGSRLFFANGIFVVGPESVGAHPGPVCYRKGGHLSITDANLVLGRILPEYFPKIFGPNCDESLDRCVLCWFHCLYEPSSLSEASYSAMKELTSEINDYVKNNPDAFQKEYSVEELQSLGIQRVFIHKYSSLLSAYGIALAKVVNEAQEPANLVFSEGIQRVFIHKYSSLLSAYGIALAKVVNEAQEPANLVFSEETMPIIAERFAALSEKAIGELKGQGFVQVDCERFLHMRFARTDCAIMIAADYDSKHPDSLMNFVEAFNSTYKREFGFILEGRDIIIDDIRVRALASSGSEHKETIAAAEDPEHPKPVGSSQTFFEGGFLETAVYDKKNLLGGHIIHGPAMILDKNSTIVVEPLCTAKITHKGDILLEVCSKREEAASLQVIYTLLFTTTVSPQIYIIEWYGGYQDLSKFSEHAAEAILTYKFSLRLTASEQILEISCFTLNKQLYLLFFLTIAYCSCSFSDLIKTIIVIFSKPIWSKK
;
A
#
# COMPACT_ATOMS: atom_id res chain seq x y z
N MET A 1 -1.41 22.15 24.37
CA MET A 1 -1.30 21.92 22.91
C MET A 1 -2.45 22.62 22.25
N GLU A 2 -2.16 23.62 21.43
CA GLU A 2 -3.16 24.35 20.66
C GLU A 2 -3.29 23.68 19.30
N THR A 3 -4.50 23.29 18.91
CA THR A 3 -4.77 22.71 17.59
C THR A 3 -5.67 23.64 16.80
N THR A 4 -5.33 23.87 15.53
CA THR A 4 -6.16 24.68 14.63
C THR A 4 -7.04 23.76 13.79
N THR A 5 -8.35 23.73 14.05
CA THR A 5 -9.32 23.04 13.18
C THR A 5 -10.06 24.09 12.37
N ALA A 6 -10.04 23.99 11.03
CA ALA A 6 -10.71 24.92 10.12
C ALA A 6 -10.40 26.42 10.38
N GLY A 7 -9.16 26.73 10.79
CA GLY A 7 -8.73 28.10 11.08
C GLY A 7 -9.08 28.62 12.49
N VAL A 8 -9.71 27.81 13.34
CA VAL A 8 -10.04 28.15 14.73
C VAL A 8 -9.11 27.41 15.68
N THR A 9 -8.48 28.14 16.61
CA THR A 9 -7.64 27.55 17.66
C THR A 9 -8.53 26.95 18.74
N ILE A 10 -8.41 25.64 18.93
CA ILE A 10 -9.14 24.87 19.92
C ILE A 10 -8.14 24.38 20.96
N GLN A 11 -8.46 24.57 22.24
CA GLN A 11 -7.70 24.03 23.38
C GLN A 11 -8.41 22.81 23.97
N ALA A 12 -8.72 21.84 23.11
CA ALA A 12 -9.26 20.55 23.51
C ALA A 12 -8.32 19.45 22.99
N PRO A 13 -7.99 18.44 23.81
CA PRO A 13 -7.19 17.32 23.33
C PRO A 13 -7.93 16.61 22.19
N GLN A 14 -7.28 16.53 21.03
CA GLN A 14 -7.82 15.90 19.83
C GLN A 14 -6.82 14.86 19.32
N LEU A 15 -7.34 13.85 18.63
CA LEU A 15 -6.50 12.97 17.81
C LEU A 15 -5.88 13.81 16.70
N ASP A 16 -4.57 13.68 16.52
CA ASP A 16 -3.84 14.32 15.42
C ASP A 16 -4.20 13.62 14.10
N ILE A 17 -5.24 14.13 13.43
CA ILE A 17 -5.73 13.62 12.16
C ILE A 17 -5.36 14.64 11.07
N ASN A 18 -4.44 14.24 10.19
CA ASN A 18 -4.13 14.99 8.99
C ASN A 18 -5.00 14.49 7.83
N THR A 19 -5.81 15.37 7.26
CA THR A 19 -6.67 15.04 6.11
C THR A 19 -6.00 15.45 4.81
N VAL A 20 -5.79 14.49 3.91
CA VAL A 20 -5.41 14.77 2.52
C VAL A 20 -6.69 14.74 1.67
N ALA A 21 -6.89 15.75 0.82
CA ALA A 21 -8.05 15.84 -0.08
C ALA A 21 -7.92 14.88 -1.29
N ALA A 22 -7.92 13.57 -0.98
CA ALA A 22 -7.71 12.47 -1.91
C ALA A 22 -8.83 11.44 -1.78
N GLY A 23 -9.82 11.48 -2.68
CA GLY A 23 -10.91 10.52 -2.68
C GLY A 23 -11.45 10.25 -4.08
N GLY A 24 -12.33 9.25 -4.22
CA GLY A 24 -12.92 8.90 -5.53
C GLY A 24 -13.65 10.05 -6.22
N GLY A 25 -14.13 11.03 -5.45
CA GLY A 25 -14.77 12.24 -5.96
C GLY A 25 -13.82 13.40 -6.29
N SER A 26 -12.50 13.28 -6.07
CA SER A 26 -11.57 14.36 -6.42
C SER A 26 -11.65 14.65 -7.91
N ARG A 27 -11.92 15.92 -8.25
CA ARG A 27 -12.19 16.38 -9.61
C ARG A 27 -10.92 16.34 -10.46
N LEU A 28 -11.04 15.91 -11.70
CA LEU A 28 -10.01 15.94 -12.72
C LEU A 28 -10.31 17.07 -13.70
N PHE A 29 -9.35 17.97 -13.88
CA PHE A 29 -9.49 19.07 -14.82
C PHE A 29 -8.11 19.56 -15.29
N PHE A 30 -8.11 20.25 -16.43
CA PHE A 30 -6.93 20.90 -16.96
C PHE A 30 -7.12 22.42 -16.87
N ALA A 31 -6.14 23.12 -16.30
CA ALA A 31 -6.17 24.56 -16.19
C ALA A 31 -4.75 25.14 -16.26
N ASN A 32 -4.58 26.20 -17.04
CA ASN A 32 -3.32 26.96 -17.13
C ASN A 32 -2.09 26.08 -17.45
N GLY A 33 -2.24 25.07 -18.30
CA GLY A 33 -1.15 24.17 -18.68
C GLY A 33 -0.86 23.06 -17.69
N ILE A 34 -1.66 22.92 -16.63
CA ILE A 34 -1.46 21.94 -15.56
C ILE A 34 -2.67 21.01 -15.49
N PHE A 35 -2.42 19.71 -15.49
CA PHE A 35 -3.41 18.70 -15.15
C PHE A 35 -3.53 18.60 -13.63
N VAL A 36 -4.72 18.87 -13.10
CA VAL A 36 -4.96 19.01 -11.67
C VAL A 36 -5.95 17.96 -11.18
N VAL A 37 -5.66 17.38 -10.02
CA VAL A 37 -6.53 16.44 -9.31
C VAL A 37 -6.88 17.02 -7.95
N GLY A 38 -8.16 17.33 -7.72
CA GLY A 38 -8.60 18.00 -6.49
C GLY A 38 -8.01 19.42 -6.33
N PRO A 39 -8.10 20.05 -5.14
CA PRO A 39 -8.79 19.59 -3.94
C PRO A 39 -10.33 19.62 -4.08
N GLU A 40 -10.85 20.22 -5.15
CA GLU A 40 -12.29 20.21 -5.45
C GLU A 40 -12.82 18.77 -5.58
N SER A 41 -14.02 18.55 -5.04
CA SER A 41 -14.72 17.26 -5.11
C SER A 41 -16.02 17.41 -5.88
N VAL A 42 -16.33 16.43 -6.73
CA VAL A 42 -17.61 16.35 -7.45
C VAL A 42 -18.76 15.82 -6.57
N GLY A 43 -18.45 15.42 -5.33
CA GLY A 43 -19.43 14.88 -4.37
C GLY A 43 -20.07 13.58 -4.85
N ALA A 44 -21.27 13.28 -4.33
CA ALA A 44 -22.10 12.16 -4.77
C ALA A 44 -23.26 12.58 -5.71
N HIS A 45 -23.60 13.87 -5.71
CA HIS A 45 -24.60 14.48 -6.58
C HIS A 45 -24.15 15.90 -6.98
N PRO A 46 -23.97 16.20 -8.28
CA PRO A 46 -24.18 15.31 -9.42
C PRO A 46 -23.16 14.17 -9.49
N GLY A 47 -22.01 14.27 -8.81
CA GLY A 47 -21.04 13.18 -8.68
C GLY A 47 -20.11 13.01 -9.90
N PRO A 48 -19.40 11.88 -9.99
CA PRO A 48 -18.65 11.47 -11.17
C PRO A 48 -19.50 11.43 -12.45
N VAL A 49 -18.87 11.58 -13.62
CA VAL A 49 -19.58 11.43 -14.92
C VAL A 49 -20.23 10.04 -15.01
N CYS A 50 -19.54 9.01 -14.49
CA CYS A 50 -20.01 7.64 -14.50
C CYS A 50 -21.29 7.40 -13.70
N TYR A 51 -21.73 8.37 -12.88
CA TYR A 51 -22.99 8.30 -12.13
C TYR A 51 -24.20 8.71 -12.97
N ARG A 52 -24.01 9.21 -14.20
CA ARG A 52 -25.08 9.56 -15.15
C ARG A 52 -26.02 10.66 -14.64
N LYS A 53 -25.49 11.59 -13.84
CA LYS A 53 -26.22 12.69 -13.20
C LYS A 53 -25.72 14.08 -13.62
N GLY A 54 -24.96 14.16 -14.70
CA GLY A 54 -24.46 15.42 -15.27
C GLY A 54 -23.31 16.05 -14.48
N GLY A 55 -22.48 15.23 -13.83
CA GLY A 55 -21.35 15.70 -13.04
C GLY A 55 -20.05 15.86 -13.84
N HIS A 56 -18.91 15.94 -13.14
CA HIS A 56 -17.60 16.18 -13.75
C HIS A 56 -16.66 14.99 -13.59
N LEU A 57 -15.59 14.96 -14.39
CA LEU A 57 -14.56 13.92 -14.31
C LEU A 57 -13.94 13.85 -12.92
N SER A 58 -13.73 12.63 -12.45
CA SER A 58 -13.21 12.35 -11.11
C SER A 58 -12.30 11.12 -11.09
N ILE A 59 -11.65 10.87 -9.97
CA ILE A 59 -10.85 9.65 -9.76
C ILE A 59 -11.68 8.37 -9.98
N THR A 60 -12.98 8.39 -9.67
CA THR A 60 -13.88 7.25 -9.94
C THR A 60 -14.00 6.98 -11.45
N ASP A 61 -14.11 8.02 -12.27
CA ASP A 61 -14.14 7.89 -13.73
C ASP A 61 -12.84 7.31 -14.27
N ALA A 62 -11.69 7.74 -13.74
CA ALA A 62 -10.39 7.19 -14.11
C ALA A 62 -10.30 5.69 -13.78
N ASN A 63 -10.68 5.29 -12.56
CA ASN A 63 -10.64 3.87 -12.17
C ASN A 63 -11.61 3.00 -12.98
N LEU A 64 -12.76 3.56 -13.37
CA LEU A 64 -13.70 2.88 -14.26
C LEU A 64 -13.08 2.65 -15.64
N VAL A 65 -12.50 3.68 -16.26
CA VAL A 65 -11.89 3.53 -17.60
C VAL A 65 -10.69 2.60 -17.57
N LEU A 66 -9.87 2.65 -16.51
CA LEU A 66 -8.72 1.75 -16.35
C LEU A 66 -9.10 0.29 -16.03
N GLY A 67 -10.39 -0.04 -15.95
CA GLY A 67 -10.87 -1.41 -15.65
C GLY A 67 -10.59 -1.84 -14.21
N ARG A 68 -10.43 -0.89 -13.28
CA ARG A 68 -10.24 -1.13 -11.83
C ARG A 68 -11.55 -1.15 -11.05
N ILE A 69 -12.63 -0.68 -11.68
CA ILE A 69 -14.00 -0.77 -11.20
C ILE A 69 -14.80 -1.56 -12.24
N LEU A 70 -15.50 -2.59 -11.79
CA LEU A 70 -16.36 -3.42 -12.65
C LEU A 70 -17.83 -3.05 -12.43
N PRO A 71 -18.50 -2.37 -13.39
CA PRO A 71 -19.89 -1.93 -13.25
C PRO A 71 -20.88 -3.04 -12.89
N GLU A 72 -20.62 -4.27 -13.31
CA GLU A 72 -21.48 -5.44 -13.12
C GLU A 72 -21.64 -5.83 -11.65
N TYR A 73 -20.65 -5.46 -10.83
CA TYR A 73 -20.60 -5.76 -9.40
C TYR A 73 -21.01 -4.55 -8.53
N PHE A 74 -21.36 -3.42 -9.16
CA PHE A 74 -21.86 -2.24 -8.47
C PHE A 74 -23.39 -2.24 -8.37
N PRO A 75 -23.97 -1.66 -7.30
CA PRO A 75 -25.41 -1.51 -7.19
C PRO A 75 -25.95 -0.59 -8.30
N LYS A 76 -27.11 -0.94 -8.85
CA LYS A 76 -27.79 -0.15 -9.89
C LYS A 76 -28.58 1.00 -9.27
N ILE A 77 -27.88 2.03 -8.80
CA ILE A 77 -28.45 3.20 -8.09
C ILE A 77 -28.11 4.53 -8.78
N PHE A 78 -27.63 4.46 -10.02
CA PHE A 78 -27.15 5.61 -10.79
C PHE A 78 -28.20 6.06 -11.82
N GLY A 79 -27.90 7.11 -12.57
CA GLY A 79 -28.85 7.71 -13.51
C GLY A 79 -29.86 8.66 -12.83
N PRO A 80 -30.68 9.35 -13.63
CA PRO A 80 -31.68 10.29 -13.14
C PRO A 80 -32.76 9.61 -12.27
N ASN A 81 -33.08 8.34 -12.55
CA ASN A 81 -34.11 7.57 -11.84
C ASN A 81 -33.55 6.65 -10.73
N CYS A 82 -32.22 6.63 -10.53
CA CYS A 82 -31.53 5.81 -9.53
C CYS A 82 -31.74 4.29 -9.66
N ASP A 83 -31.79 3.79 -10.89
CA ASP A 83 -31.99 2.38 -11.23
C ASP A 83 -30.99 1.85 -12.29
N GLU A 84 -30.04 2.68 -12.71
CA GLU A 84 -29.02 2.34 -13.71
C GLU A 84 -27.70 1.88 -13.07
N SER A 85 -26.92 1.08 -13.80
CA SER A 85 -25.54 0.77 -13.44
C SER A 85 -24.64 2.00 -13.62
N LEU A 86 -23.39 1.90 -13.14
CA LEU A 86 -22.35 2.83 -13.58
C LEU A 86 -22.26 2.84 -15.10
N ASP A 87 -21.84 3.98 -15.63
CA ASP A 87 -21.47 4.09 -17.04
C ASP A 87 -20.46 3.00 -17.42
N ARG A 88 -20.60 2.40 -18.60
CA ARG A 88 -19.66 1.36 -19.04
C ARG A 88 -18.50 2.02 -19.77
N CYS A 89 -17.27 1.55 -19.51
CA CYS A 89 -16.12 1.95 -20.29
C CYS A 89 -15.94 1.04 -21.52
N VAL A 90 -15.27 1.54 -22.55
CA VAL A 90 -15.01 0.86 -23.84
C VAL A 90 -14.31 -0.49 -23.65
N LEU A 91 -13.58 -0.69 -22.55
CA LEU A 91 -12.83 -1.93 -22.29
C LEU A 91 -13.70 -3.08 -21.76
N CYS A 92 -14.81 -2.77 -21.07
CA CYS A 92 -15.83 -3.77 -20.72
C CYS A 92 -16.49 -4.39 -21.96
N TRP A 93 -16.41 -3.72 -23.12
CA TRP A 93 -16.97 -4.18 -24.38
C TRP A 93 -16.31 -5.47 -24.88
N PHE A 94 -14.99 -5.62 -24.72
CA PHE A 94 -14.26 -6.80 -25.21
C PHE A 94 -14.70 -8.11 -24.53
N HIS A 95 -15.33 -8.04 -23.35
CA HIS A 95 -15.77 -9.22 -22.61
C HIS A 95 -17.28 -9.53 -22.74
N CYS A 96 -18.09 -8.58 -23.24
CA CYS A 96 -19.54 -8.75 -23.36
C CYS A 96 -19.96 -9.01 -24.81
N LEU A 97 -20.32 -10.26 -25.11
CA LEU A 97 -20.94 -10.71 -26.38
C LEU A 97 -22.39 -10.20 -26.58
N TYR A 98 -22.71 -8.94 -26.27
CA TYR A 98 -24.07 -8.39 -26.44
C TYR A 98 -24.07 -7.04 -27.16
N GLU A 99 -25.00 -6.92 -28.12
CA GLU A 99 -25.10 -5.86 -29.12
C GLU A 99 -25.19 -4.41 -28.56
N PRO A 100 -24.62 -3.42 -29.27
CA PRO A 100 -24.60 -2.02 -28.86
C PRO A 100 -25.84 -1.29 -29.42
N SER A 101 -26.81 -0.95 -28.58
CA SER A 101 -27.89 -0.04 -29.04
C SER A 101 -28.35 1.00 -28.02
N SER A 102 -27.76 1.08 -26.82
CA SER A 102 -28.15 2.08 -25.81
C SER A 102 -27.12 2.29 -24.70
N LEU A 103 -25.82 2.35 -25.04
CA LEU A 103 -24.74 2.51 -24.08
C LEU A 103 -24.20 3.94 -24.15
N SER A 104 -24.26 4.71 -23.05
CA SER A 104 -23.46 5.93 -22.95
C SER A 104 -22.01 5.56 -22.64
N GLU A 105 -21.09 6.28 -23.28
CA GLU A 105 -19.63 6.20 -23.08
C GLU A 105 -19.13 7.54 -22.53
N ALA A 106 -19.93 8.15 -21.64
CA ALA A 106 -19.76 9.53 -21.23
C ALA A 106 -18.42 9.73 -20.50
N SER A 107 -18.05 8.80 -19.60
CA SER A 107 -16.77 8.89 -18.88
C SER A 107 -15.56 8.75 -19.82
N TYR A 108 -15.59 7.81 -20.77
CA TYR A 108 -14.48 7.63 -21.71
C TYR A 108 -14.37 8.81 -22.69
N SER A 109 -15.50 9.28 -23.23
CA SER A 109 -15.53 10.44 -24.13
C SER A 109 -14.99 11.69 -23.44
N ALA A 110 -15.46 11.98 -22.23
CA ALA A 110 -14.98 13.13 -21.48
C ALA A 110 -13.47 13.04 -21.16
N MET A 111 -12.98 11.85 -20.82
CA MET A 111 -11.53 11.64 -20.61
C MET A 111 -10.71 11.83 -21.89
N LYS A 112 -11.24 11.39 -23.03
CA LYS A 112 -10.60 11.56 -24.34
C LYS A 112 -10.51 13.04 -24.71
N GLU A 113 -11.57 13.81 -24.47
CA GLU A 113 -11.58 15.26 -24.68
C GLU A 113 -10.52 15.96 -23.83
N LEU A 114 -10.46 15.64 -22.53
CA LEU A 114 -9.43 16.19 -21.61
C LEU A 114 -8.01 15.82 -22.05
N THR A 115 -7.80 14.58 -22.50
CA THR A 115 -6.49 14.13 -22.99
C THR A 115 -6.09 14.87 -24.27
N SER A 116 -7.04 15.11 -25.17
CA SER A 116 -6.79 15.90 -26.39
C SER A 116 -6.39 17.32 -26.04
N GLU A 117 -7.11 17.97 -25.11
CA GLU A 117 -6.81 19.34 -24.66
C GLU A 117 -5.37 19.45 -24.11
N ILE A 118 -4.95 18.47 -23.30
CA ILE A 118 -3.60 18.43 -22.73
C ILE A 118 -2.55 18.23 -23.82
N ASN A 119 -2.77 17.29 -24.73
CA ASN A 119 -1.84 17.01 -25.82
C ASN A 119 -1.73 18.20 -26.79
N ASP A 120 -2.84 18.90 -27.06
CA ASP A 120 -2.86 20.10 -27.88
C ASP A 120 -2.09 21.25 -27.20
N TYR A 121 -2.22 21.39 -25.87
CA TYR A 121 -1.41 22.35 -25.12
C TYR A 121 0.09 22.01 -25.20
N VAL A 122 0.48 20.75 -24.97
CA VAL A 122 1.88 20.31 -25.03
C VAL A 122 2.49 20.56 -26.43
N LYS A 123 1.74 20.28 -27.50
CA LYS A 123 2.18 20.52 -28.88
C LYS A 123 2.43 22.00 -29.18
N ASN A 124 1.61 22.88 -28.62
CA ASN A 124 1.67 24.32 -28.89
C ASN A 124 2.61 25.10 -27.95
N ASN A 125 3.15 24.47 -26.90
CA ASN A 125 4.02 25.12 -25.92
C ASN A 125 5.40 24.44 -25.89
N PRO A 126 6.44 25.02 -26.52
CA PRO A 126 7.75 24.37 -26.66
C PRO A 126 8.50 24.20 -25.33
N ASP A 127 8.14 24.96 -24.30
CA ASP A 127 8.68 24.85 -22.93
C ASP A 127 8.03 23.72 -22.11
N ALA A 128 6.94 23.11 -22.60
CA ALA A 128 6.28 21.99 -21.95
C ALA A 128 7.04 20.67 -22.20
N PHE A 129 6.85 19.71 -21.30
CA PHE A 129 7.45 18.38 -21.44
C PHE A 129 6.91 17.70 -22.70
N GLN A 130 7.77 17.47 -23.70
CA GLN A 130 7.39 16.92 -25.01
C GLN A 130 7.10 15.42 -24.92
N LYS A 131 5.95 15.09 -24.34
CA LYS A 131 5.36 13.75 -24.35
C LYS A 131 3.89 13.86 -24.73
N GLU A 132 3.49 13.10 -25.73
CA GLU A 132 2.08 12.86 -26.03
C GLU A 132 1.56 11.75 -25.10
N TYR A 133 0.44 11.99 -24.43
CA TYR A 133 -0.16 11.06 -23.49
C TYR A 133 -1.30 10.28 -24.15
N SER A 134 -1.35 8.98 -23.91
CA SER A 134 -2.58 8.20 -24.12
C SER A 134 -3.62 8.50 -23.02
N VAL A 135 -4.88 8.14 -23.28
CA VAL A 135 -5.99 8.35 -22.36
C VAL A 135 -5.77 7.59 -21.04
N GLU A 136 -5.28 6.35 -21.13
CA GLU A 136 -5.00 5.49 -19.99
C GLU A 136 -3.80 5.98 -19.17
N GLU A 137 -2.74 6.47 -19.83
CA GLU A 137 -1.59 7.06 -19.15
C GLU A 137 -2.01 8.28 -18.34
N LEU A 138 -2.78 9.21 -18.93
CA LEU A 138 -3.24 10.41 -18.25
C LEU A 138 -4.11 10.08 -17.03
N GLN A 139 -5.01 9.11 -17.16
CA GLN A 139 -5.86 8.64 -16.06
C GLN A 139 -5.06 8.03 -14.92
N SER A 140 -4.00 7.29 -15.25
CA SER A 140 -3.12 6.71 -14.24
C SER A 140 -2.38 7.77 -13.43
N LEU A 141 -2.11 8.95 -14.03
CA LEU A 141 -1.59 10.14 -13.32
C LEU A 141 -2.66 10.80 -12.44
N GLY A 142 -3.93 10.73 -12.88
CA GLY A 142 -5.08 11.28 -12.16
C GLY A 142 -5.40 10.55 -10.85
N ILE A 143 -4.84 9.35 -10.64
CA ILE A 143 -4.98 8.61 -9.40
C ILE A 143 -3.97 9.15 -8.38
N GLN A 144 -4.48 9.91 -7.40
CA GLN A 144 -3.63 10.49 -6.36
C GLN A 144 -2.89 9.41 -5.56
N ARG A 145 -1.60 9.66 -5.35
CA ARG A 145 -0.75 8.93 -4.42
C ARG A 145 -0.85 9.59 -3.05
N VAL A 146 -0.97 8.79 -1.99
CA VAL A 146 -1.05 9.32 -0.64
C VAL A 146 0.36 9.33 -0.06
N PHE A 147 0.84 10.52 0.33
CA PHE A 147 2.13 10.65 1.00
C PHE A 147 2.00 10.15 2.43
N ILE A 148 2.80 9.13 2.78
CA ILE A 148 2.81 8.54 4.12
C ILE A 148 4.22 8.62 4.68
N HIS A 149 4.33 8.91 5.98
CA HIS A 149 5.60 9.12 6.64
C HIS A 149 6.48 7.86 6.60
N LYS A 150 7.80 8.05 6.39
CA LYS A 150 8.80 6.96 6.24
C LYS A 150 8.93 5.98 7.41
N TYR A 151 8.39 6.31 8.58
CA TYR A 151 8.41 5.44 9.76
C TYR A 151 7.10 4.68 9.98
N SER A 152 6.13 4.81 9.07
CA SER A 152 4.91 3.99 9.10
C SER A 152 5.24 2.57 8.64
N SER A 153 5.00 1.58 9.50
CA SER A 153 5.34 0.17 9.23
C SER A 153 4.18 -0.66 8.66
N LEU A 154 2.94 -0.19 8.84
CA LEU A 154 1.71 -0.81 8.34
C LEU A 154 0.71 0.30 8.00
N LEU A 155 0.12 0.26 6.80
CA LEU A 155 -0.94 1.18 6.40
C LEU A 155 -2.31 0.52 6.54
N SER A 156 -3.28 1.23 7.13
CA SER A 156 -4.70 0.85 7.06
C SER A 156 -5.37 1.54 5.87
N ALA A 157 -5.97 0.78 4.96
CA ALA A 157 -6.67 1.33 3.80
C ALA A 157 -8.20 1.22 3.90
N TYR A 158 -8.90 2.17 3.28
CA TYR A 158 -10.36 2.32 3.28
C TYR A 158 -10.86 2.45 1.84
N GLY A 159 -12.00 1.82 1.50
CA GLY A 159 -12.58 1.92 0.16
C GLY A 159 -11.75 1.22 -0.93
N ILE A 160 -11.51 1.90 -2.06
CA ILE A 160 -10.65 1.39 -3.15
C ILE A 160 -9.20 1.45 -2.69
N ALA A 161 -8.61 0.28 -2.46
CA ALA A 161 -7.20 0.15 -2.10
C ALA A 161 -6.38 -0.21 -3.33
N LEU A 162 -5.38 0.61 -3.64
CA LEU A 162 -4.39 0.33 -4.68
C LEU A 162 -3.03 0.12 -4.00
N ALA A 163 -2.25 -0.86 -4.45
CA ALA A 163 -0.89 -1.05 -3.96
C ALA A 163 0.00 0.18 -4.23
N LYS A 164 -0.27 0.95 -5.29
CA LYS A 164 0.42 2.21 -5.62
C LYS A 164 0.23 3.36 -4.63
N VAL A 165 -0.74 3.28 -3.71
CA VAL A 165 -1.02 4.34 -2.73
C VAL A 165 0.21 4.66 -1.88
N VAL A 166 1.17 3.74 -1.77
CA VAL A 166 2.38 3.88 -0.93
C VAL A 166 3.56 4.60 -1.62
N ASN A 167 3.54 4.83 -2.94
CA ASN A 167 4.73 5.33 -3.64
C ASN A 167 4.58 6.76 -4.16
N GLU A 168 5.13 7.74 -3.45
CA GLU A 168 6.07 8.74 -4.00
C GLU A 168 6.58 9.69 -2.91
N ALA A 169 7.87 9.62 -2.61
CA ALA A 169 8.73 10.71 -2.15
C ALA A 169 10.17 10.27 -2.40
N GLN A 170 10.50 9.96 -3.66
CA GLN A 170 11.84 9.57 -4.07
C GLN A 170 12.21 10.33 -5.35
N GLU A 171 12.53 11.61 -5.19
CA GLU A 171 13.39 12.30 -6.15
C GLU A 171 14.80 11.67 -6.14
N PRO A 172 15.51 11.66 -7.28
CA PRO A 172 16.76 10.93 -7.45
C PRO A 172 17.94 11.77 -6.96
N ALA A 173 18.23 11.73 -5.67
CA ALA A 173 19.49 12.26 -5.16
C ALA A 173 20.02 11.40 -4.01
N ASN A 174 20.95 10.52 -4.36
CA ASN A 174 22.02 9.98 -3.51
C ASN A 174 21.62 9.29 -2.19
N LEU A 175 21.88 7.97 -2.17
CA LEU A 175 22.28 7.15 -1.02
C LEU A 175 21.31 7.11 0.19
N VAL A 176 21.06 5.86 0.66
CA VAL A 176 20.50 5.48 1.97
C VAL A 176 18.96 5.22 2.00
N PHE A 177 18.65 3.92 1.98
CA PHE A 177 17.42 3.20 2.38
C PHE A 177 16.04 3.57 1.78
N SER A 178 15.53 2.67 0.93
CA SER A 178 14.13 2.60 0.48
C SER A 178 13.30 1.77 1.47
N GLU A 179 12.91 2.35 2.60
CA GLU A 179 11.98 1.73 3.57
C GLU A 179 10.60 2.39 3.46
N GLY A 180 9.90 2.11 2.36
CA GLY A 180 8.46 2.41 2.25
C GLY A 180 7.62 1.36 3.00
N ILE A 181 6.31 1.61 3.11
CA ILE A 181 5.39 0.63 3.72
C ILE A 181 5.38 -0.65 2.88
N GLN A 182 5.86 -1.75 3.46
CA GLN A 182 5.90 -3.06 2.79
C GLN A 182 4.58 -3.82 2.90
N ARG A 183 3.74 -3.45 3.88
CA ARG A 183 2.51 -4.14 4.20
C ARG A 183 1.35 -3.18 4.35
N VAL A 184 0.24 -3.47 3.68
CA VAL A 184 -1.02 -2.75 3.81
C VAL A 184 -2.05 -3.71 4.39
N PHE A 185 -2.67 -3.31 5.49
CA PHE A 185 -3.74 -4.07 6.13
C PHE A 185 -5.09 -3.47 5.75
N ILE A 186 -5.96 -4.32 5.20
CA ILE A 186 -7.33 -3.93 4.82
C ILE A 186 -8.28 -4.72 5.70
N HIS A 187 -8.89 -4.02 6.65
CA HIS A 187 -9.87 -4.62 7.53
C HIS A 187 -11.10 -5.09 6.73
N LYS A 188 -11.74 -6.18 7.15
CA LYS A 188 -12.91 -6.74 6.46
C LYS A 188 -14.10 -5.78 6.34
N TYR A 189 -14.16 -4.76 7.20
CA TYR A 189 -15.14 -3.67 7.18
C TYR A 189 -14.54 -2.33 6.77
N SER A 190 -13.51 -2.31 5.92
CA SER A 190 -12.77 -1.08 5.54
C SER A 190 -13.67 0.05 5.01
N SER A 191 -14.80 -0.26 4.35
CA SER A 191 -15.79 0.72 3.89
C SER A 191 -16.71 1.27 5.00
N LEU A 192 -16.78 0.60 6.15
CA LEU A 192 -17.65 0.93 7.30
C LEU A 192 -16.86 1.13 8.59
N LEU A 193 -15.54 1.31 8.49
CA LEU A 193 -14.65 1.20 9.64
C LEU A 193 -14.91 2.29 10.70
N SER A 194 -15.38 3.47 10.29
CA SER A 194 -15.80 4.52 11.23
C SER A 194 -17.00 4.10 12.07
N ALA A 195 -18.02 3.50 11.44
CA ALA A 195 -19.18 2.96 12.16
C ALA A 195 -18.79 1.79 13.06
N TYR A 196 -17.88 0.93 12.58
CA TYR A 196 -17.31 -0.16 13.37
C TYR A 196 -16.53 0.37 14.59
N GLY A 197 -15.72 1.41 14.40
CA GLY A 197 -14.97 2.07 15.48
C GLY A 197 -15.88 2.68 16.53
N ILE A 198 -16.97 3.34 16.13
CA ILE A 198 -18.00 3.86 17.05
C ILE A 198 -18.65 2.71 17.84
N ALA A 199 -18.96 1.59 17.18
CA ALA A 199 -19.57 0.43 17.83
C ALA A 199 -18.63 -0.25 18.86
N LEU A 200 -17.32 -0.23 18.63
CA LEU A 200 -16.31 -0.76 19.55
C LEU A 200 -15.87 0.22 20.64
N ALA A 201 -16.14 1.51 20.48
CA ALA A 201 -15.68 2.53 21.39
C ALA A 201 -16.27 2.30 22.79
N LYS A 202 -15.41 2.42 23.81
CA LYS A 202 -15.88 2.48 25.19
C LYS A 202 -16.66 3.77 25.39
N VAL A 203 -17.72 3.72 26.20
CA VAL A 203 -18.40 4.93 26.63
C VAL A 203 -17.52 5.57 27.70
N VAL A 204 -17.18 6.83 27.48
CA VAL A 204 -16.24 7.58 28.31
C VAL A 204 -16.97 8.73 28.97
N ASN A 205 -16.73 8.92 30.25
CA ASN A 205 -17.10 10.14 30.95
C ASN A 205 -15.89 10.71 31.71
N GLU A 206 -15.59 11.98 31.49
CA GLU A 206 -14.44 12.64 32.10
C GLU A 206 -14.91 13.71 33.09
N ALA A 207 -14.24 13.77 34.24
CA ALA A 207 -14.38 14.87 35.19
C ALA A 207 -12.98 15.39 35.53
N GLN A 208 -12.82 16.70 35.53
CA GLN A 208 -11.55 17.35 35.83
C GLN A 208 -11.76 18.61 36.65
N GLU A 209 -10.74 19.01 37.39
CA GLU A 209 -10.68 20.27 38.08
C GLU A 209 -9.25 20.83 38.12
N PRO A 210 -9.09 22.15 38.03
CA PRO A 210 -7.78 22.77 38.17
C PRO A 210 -7.22 22.56 39.58
N ALA A 211 -5.92 22.36 39.63
CA ALA A 211 -5.13 22.30 40.84
C ALA A 211 -3.96 23.29 40.74
N ASN A 212 -3.39 23.65 41.88
CA ASN A 212 -2.10 24.34 41.94
C ASN A 212 -1.42 23.89 43.22
N LEU A 213 -1.00 22.63 43.21
CA LEU A 213 -0.46 21.94 44.38
C LEU A 213 0.97 21.52 44.09
N VAL A 214 1.85 21.69 45.08
CA VAL A 214 3.15 21.02 45.07
C VAL A 214 2.90 19.56 45.44
N PHE A 215 3.37 18.61 44.65
CA PHE A 215 3.29 17.19 44.98
C PHE A 215 4.20 16.89 46.19
N SER A 216 3.60 16.60 47.34
CA SER A 216 4.30 16.31 48.60
C SER A 216 3.43 15.44 49.51
N GLU A 217 4.02 14.86 50.56
CA GLU A 217 3.27 14.06 51.56
C GLU A 217 2.11 14.85 52.20
N GLU A 218 2.24 16.17 52.32
CA GLU A 218 1.19 17.05 52.89
C GLU A 218 -0.01 17.22 51.94
N THR A 219 0.21 17.22 50.62
CA THR A 219 -0.85 17.43 49.62
C THR A 219 -1.46 16.13 49.11
N MET A 220 -0.80 14.99 49.34
CA MET A 220 -1.31 13.66 48.97
C MET A 220 -2.73 13.37 49.47
N PRO A 221 -3.10 13.65 50.74
CA PRO A 221 -4.48 13.44 51.20
C PRO A 221 -5.50 14.28 50.42
N ILE A 222 -5.13 15.51 50.05
CA ILE A 222 -5.99 16.43 49.27
C ILE A 222 -6.20 15.88 47.86
N ILE A 223 -5.14 15.36 47.22
CA ILE A 223 -5.21 14.75 45.89
C ILE A 223 -6.09 13.49 45.93
N ALA A 224 -5.93 12.65 46.96
CA ALA A 224 -6.72 11.45 47.16
C ALA A 224 -8.22 11.75 47.32
N GLU A 225 -8.55 12.77 48.12
CA GLU A 225 -9.93 13.23 48.31
C GLU A 225 -10.55 13.72 46.99
N ARG A 226 -9.81 14.55 46.24
CA ARG A 226 -10.26 15.07 44.94
C ARG A 226 -10.44 13.96 43.90
N PHE A 227 -9.53 12.98 43.84
CA PHE A 227 -9.71 11.79 43.01
C PHE A 227 -10.95 11.00 43.39
N ALA A 228 -11.24 10.84 44.69
CA ALA A 228 -12.44 10.14 45.13
C ALA A 228 -13.72 10.86 44.70
N ALA A 229 -13.81 12.17 44.94
CA ALA A 229 -14.97 12.99 44.57
C ALA A 229 -15.21 13.01 43.05
N LEU A 230 -14.16 13.22 42.26
CA LEU A 230 -14.26 13.19 40.79
C LEU A 230 -14.63 11.79 40.28
N SER A 231 -14.04 10.73 40.87
CA SER A 231 -14.36 9.35 40.49
C SER A 231 -15.82 9.03 40.75
N GLU A 232 -16.36 9.42 41.92
CA GLU A 232 -17.76 9.20 42.27
C GLU A 232 -18.69 9.89 41.27
N LYS A 233 -18.40 11.15 40.93
CA LYS A 233 -19.15 11.90 39.92
C LYS A 233 -19.12 11.20 38.55
N ALA A 234 -17.92 10.92 38.02
CA ALA A 234 -17.77 10.37 36.68
C ALA A 234 -18.39 8.96 36.54
N ILE A 235 -18.21 8.11 37.57
CA ILE A 235 -18.80 6.76 37.63
C ILE A 235 -20.31 6.84 37.82
N GLY A 236 -20.80 7.74 38.66
CA GLY A 236 -22.22 7.92 38.95
C GLY A 236 -23.02 8.28 37.69
N GLU A 237 -22.47 9.14 36.83
CA GLU A 237 -23.08 9.50 35.56
C GLU A 237 -23.20 8.31 34.60
N LEU A 238 -22.16 7.45 34.50
CA LEU A 238 -22.22 6.23 33.68
C LEU A 238 -23.18 5.17 34.27
N LYS A 239 -23.20 5.02 35.60
CA LYS A 239 -24.17 4.14 36.27
C LYS A 239 -25.61 4.63 36.05
N GLY A 240 -25.83 5.94 36.06
CA GLY A 240 -27.12 6.57 35.74
C GLY A 240 -27.61 6.28 34.33
N GLN A 241 -26.70 6.04 33.38
CA GLN A 241 -26.99 5.60 32.02
C GLN A 241 -27.25 4.08 31.91
N GLY A 242 -27.13 3.32 33.00
CA GLY A 242 -27.41 1.89 33.07
C GLY A 242 -26.18 0.97 32.98
N PHE A 243 -24.97 1.51 33.00
CA PHE A 243 -23.76 0.69 32.99
C PHE A 243 -23.46 0.10 34.39
N VAL A 244 -23.26 -1.22 34.46
CA VAL A 244 -23.00 -1.93 35.72
C VAL A 244 -21.49 -1.98 36.03
N GLN A 245 -20.68 -2.30 35.02
CA GLN A 245 -19.23 -2.36 35.13
C GLN A 245 -18.62 -1.09 34.58
N VAL A 246 -17.97 -0.31 35.45
CA VAL A 246 -17.32 0.95 35.12
C VAL A 246 -15.93 0.93 35.73
N ASP A 247 -14.93 1.06 34.87
CA ASP A 247 -13.54 1.25 35.26
C ASP A 247 -13.25 2.76 35.40
N CYS A 248 -12.25 3.14 36.20
CA CYS A 248 -11.89 4.55 36.38
C CYS A 248 -10.39 4.74 36.34
N GLU A 249 -9.93 5.48 35.33
CA GLU A 249 -8.54 5.91 35.16
C GLU A 249 -8.34 7.29 35.80
N ARG A 250 -7.13 7.54 36.31
CA ARG A 250 -6.80 8.76 37.07
C ARG A 250 -5.55 9.39 36.49
N PHE A 251 -5.57 10.71 36.41
CA PHE A 251 -4.54 11.49 35.78
C PHE A 251 -4.18 12.72 36.62
N LEU A 252 -2.89 13.05 36.65
CA LEU A 252 -2.38 14.31 37.15
C LEU A 252 -1.70 15.05 36.01
N HIS A 253 -2.03 16.33 35.82
CA HIS A 253 -1.31 17.20 34.90
C HIS A 253 -0.12 17.80 35.64
N MET A 254 1.08 17.26 35.38
CA MET A 254 2.27 17.51 36.19
C MET A 254 3.34 18.27 35.40
N ARG A 255 4.07 19.15 36.09
CA ARG A 255 5.26 19.82 35.56
C ARG A 255 6.28 20.09 36.65
N PHE A 256 7.51 20.38 36.26
CA PHE A 256 8.48 20.93 37.21
C PHE A 256 8.17 22.39 37.52
N ALA A 257 8.48 22.81 38.74
CA ALA A 257 8.37 24.21 39.12
C ALA A 257 9.24 25.08 38.20
N ARG A 258 8.69 26.23 37.79
CA ARG A 258 9.31 27.19 36.86
C ARG A 258 9.42 26.70 35.41
N THR A 259 8.69 25.66 35.02
CA THR A 259 8.42 25.34 33.62
C THR A 259 6.98 25.67 33.25
N ASP A 260 6.71 25.79 31.95
CA ASP A 260 5.41 26.11 31.34
C ASP A 260 4.72 24.88 30.69
N CYS A 261 5.46 23.80 30.47
CA CYS A 261 4.95 22.58 29.86
C CYS A 261 4.55 21.54 30.92
N ALA A 262 3.24 21.34 31.12
CA ALA A 262 2.69 20.24 31.90
C ALA A 262 2.29 19.04 31.04
N ILE A 263 2.51 17.84 31.56
CA ILE A 263 2.27 16.55 30.90
C ILE A 263 1.20 15.78 31.67
N MET A 264 0.23 15.21 30.95
CA MET A 264 -0.82 14.39 31.55
C MET A 264 -0.24 13.02 31.91
N ILE A 265 -0.18 12.70 33.20
CA ILE A 265 0.40 11.45 33.70
C ILE A 265 -0.69 10.54 34.21
N ALA A 266 -0.72 9.31 33.70
CA ALA A 266 -1.51 8.21 34.25
C ALA A 266 -0.60 7.28 35.05
N ALA A 267 -1.06 6.81 36.19
CA ALA A 267 -0.36 5.82 36.99
C ALA A 267 -1.37 4.97 37.78
N ASP A 268 -0.92 3.79 38.22
CA ASP A 268 -1.70 2.93 39.09
C ASP A 268 -1.85 3.59 40.46
N TYR A 269 -3.10 3.73 40.91
CA TYR A 269 -3.45 4.30 42.21
C TYR A 269 -4.49 3.42 42.91
N ASP A 270 -4.15 3.01 44.13
CA ASP A 270 -5.07 2.31 45.02
C ASP A 270 -5.49 3.24 46.16
N SER A 271 -6.80 3.51 46.26
CA SER A 271 -7.36 4.35 47.31
C SER A 271 -7.19 3.77 48.72
N LYS A 272 -6.88 2.48 48.84
CA LYS A 272 -6.58 1.82 50.13
C LYS A 272 -5.11 1.97 50.53
N HIS A 273 -4.24 2.32 49.60
CA HIS A 273 -2.80 2.50 49.81
C HIS A 273 -2.38 3.88 49.28
N PRO A 274 -2.58 4.96 50.07
CA PRO A 274 -2.30 6.33 49.64
C PRO A 274 -0.87 6.56 49.12
N ASP A 275 0.10 5.80 49.63
CA ASP A 275 1.51 5.82 49.17
C ASP A 275 1.65 5.48 47.68
N SER A 276 0.66 4.79 47.09
CA SER A 276 0.61 4.52 45.65
C SER A 276 0.53 5.80 44.80
N LEU A 277 0.20 6.96 45.37
CA LEU A 277 0.34 8.25 44.66
C LEU A 277 1.77 8.51 44.20
N MET A 278 2.79 7.97 44.89
CA MET A 278 4.19 8.09 44.46
C MET A 278 4.44 7.49 43.06
N ASN A 279 3.60 6.55 42.60
CA ASN A 279 3.68 5.99 41.25
C ASN A 279 3.57 7.08 40.17
N PHE A 280 2.84 8.17 40.44
CA PHE A 280 2.75 9.33 39.52
C PHE A 280 4.09 10.05 39.37
N VAL A 281 4.94 10.10 40.40
CA VAL A 281 6.26 10.73 40.33
C VAL A 281 7.19 9.92 39.42
N GLU A 282 7.19 8.60 39.56
CA GLU A 282 7.98 7.71 38.70
C GLU A 282 7.49 7.77 37.24
N ALA A 283 6.16 7.72 37.04
CA ALA A 283 5.54 7.84 35.72
C ALA A 283 5.79 9.22 35.09
N PHE A 284 5.77 10.29 35.87
CA PHE A 284 6.10 11.64 35.41
C PHE A 284 7.56 11.74 34.97
N ASN A 285 8.50 11.30 35.81
CA ASN A 285 9.93 11.37 35.50
C ASN A 285 10.31 10.56 34.26
N SER A 286 9.77 9.34 34.14
CA SER A 286 9.99 8.48 32.97
C SER A 286 9.40 9.10 31.69
N THR A 287 8.18 9.64 31.77
CA THR A 287 7.53 10.34 30.65
C THR A 287 8.29 11.60 30.27
N TYR A 288 8.62 12.46 31.24
CA TYR A 288 9.36 13.70 30.99
C TYR A 288 10.73 13.42 30.35
N LYS A 289 11.46 12.40 30.83
CA LYS A 289 12.72 11.98 30.22
C LYS A 289 12.55 11.45 28.80
N ARG A 290 11.45 10.76 28.50
CA ARG A 290 11.15 10.28 27.14
C ARG A 290 10.87 11.45 26.19
N GLU A 291 10.07 12.43 26.62
CA GLU A 291 9.68 13.58 25.79
C GLU A 291 10.81 14.61 25.63
N PHE A 292 11.58 14.87 26.69
CA PHE A 292 12.59 15.96 26.72
C PHE A 292 14.05 15.50 26.82
N GLY A 293 14.30 14.21 27.10
CA GLY A 293 15.65 13.63 27.15
C GLY A 293 16.40 13.76 28.49
N PHE A 294 15.87 14.49 29.46
CA PHE A 294 16.50 14.73 30.77
C PHE A 294 15.46 14.84 31.89
N ILE A 295 15.90 15.00 33.15
CA ILE A 295 15.05 15.27 34.32
C ILE A 295 15.64 16.48 35.05
N LEU A 296 14.78 17.33 35.63
CA LEU A 296 15.22 18.48 36.42
C LEU A 296 15.33 18.10 37.91
N GLU A 297 16.55 17.79 38.36
CA GLU A 297 16.80 17.47 39.76
C GLU A 297 16.62 18.69 40.69
N GLY A 298 16.16 18.45 41.92
CA GLY A 298 15.97 19.49 42.94
C GLY A 298 14.87 20.51 42.62
N ARG A 299 13.97 20.19 41.68
CA ARG A 299 12.78 20.99 41.38
C ARG A 299 11.54 20.30 41.93
N ASP A 300 10.69 21.09 42.56
CA ASP A 300 9.36 20.62 42.98
C ASP A 300 8.52 20.24 41.76
N ILE A 301 7.64 19.26 41.94
CA ILE A 301 6.65 18.88 40.93
C ILE A 301 5.34 19.59 41.28
N ILE A 302 4.79 20.33 40.33
CA ILE A 302 3.52 21.04 40.45
C ILE A 302 2.44 20.26 39.71
N ILE A 303 1.27 20.15 40.33
CA ILE A 303 0.05 19.60 39.76
C ILE A 303 -0.85 20.78 39.38
N ASP A 304 -1.10 20.93 38.08
CA ASP A 304 -1.92 22.01 37.52
C ASP A 304 -3.40 21.58 37.33
N ASP A 305 -3.68 20.28 37.20
CA ASP A 305 -5.02 19.74 36.99
C ASP A 305 -5.12 18.29 37.50
N ILE A 306 -6.28 17.94 38.06
CA ILE A 306 -6.62 16.58 38.47
C ILE A 306 -7.78 16.12 37.61
N ARG A 307 -7.59 15.00 36.91
CA ARG A 307 -8.58 14.44 35.99
C ARG A 307 -8.83 12.98 36.29
N VAL A 308 -10.08 12.57 36.13
CA VAL A 308 -10.47 11.16 36.10
C VAL A 308 -11.25 10.87 34.82
N ARG A 309 -11.14 9.63 34.35
CA ARG A 309 -11.86 9.12 33.20
C ARG A 309 -12.56 7.83 33.59
N ALA A 310 -13.88 7.86 33.69
CA ALA A 310 -14.69 6.67 33.83
C ALA A 310 -14.93 6.03 32.46
N LEU A 311 -14.80 4.72 32.39
CA LEU A 311 -14.89 3.91 31.18
C LEU A 311 -15.92 2.80 31.37
N ALA A 312 -16.87 2.68 30.45
CA ALA A 312 -17.77 1.55 30.39
C ALA A 312 -17.68 0.85 29.02
N SER A 313 -17.74 -0.48 29.02
CA SER A 313 -17.81 -1.27 27.79
C SER A 313 -19.25 -1.71 27.53
N SER A 314 -19.65 -1.66 26.26
CA SER A 314 -20.90 -2.26 25.78
C SER A 314 -20.81 -3.79 25.59
N GLY A 315 -19.65 -4.40 25.84
CA GLY A 315 -19.48 -5.86 25.89
C GLY A 315 -19.39 -6.57 24.53
N SER A 316 -19.17 -5.84 23.43
CA SER A 316 -19.08 -6.46 22.09
C SER A 316 -17.66 -6.92 21.76
N GLU A 317 -17.36 -8.20 22.01
CA GLU A 317 -16.19 -8.87 21.42
C GLU A 317 -16.60 -9.66 20.16
N HIS A 318 -16.40 -9.09 18.98
CA HIS A 318 -16.57 -9.82 17.71
C HIS A 318 -15.34 -10.68 17.41
N LYS A 319 -15.35 -11.94 17.86
CA LYS A 319 -14.35 -12.97 17.50
C LYS A 319 -14.87 -13.88 16.39
N GLU A 320 -15.23 -13.31 15.25
CA GLU A 320 -15.59 -14.11 14.08
C GLU A 320 -14.34 -14.52 13.30
N THR A 321 -14.19 -15.83 13.11
CA THR A 321 -13.19 -16.43 12.24
C THR A 321 -13.86 -17.04 11.03
N ILE A 322 -13.16 -17.07 9.91
CA ILE A 322 -13.61 -17.72 8.68
C ILE A 322 -12.96 -19.09 8.55
N ALA A 323 -13.58 -19.99 7.78
CA ALA A 323 -13.03 -21.32 7.53
C ALA A 323 -11.65 -21.22 6.87
N ALA A 324 -10.75 -22.15 7.22
CA ALA A 324 -9.41 -22.21 6.66
C ALA A 324 -9.42 -22.86 5.27
N ALA A 325 -8.54 -22.38 4.39
CA ALA A 325 -8.34 -22.95 3.08
C ALA A 325 -7.61 -24.29 3.15
N GLU A 326 -8.10 -25.29 2.40
CA GLU A 326 -7.39 -26.56 2.20
C GLU A 326 -6.24 -26.41 1.19
N ASP A 327 -6.41 -25.55 0.18
CA ASP A 327 -5.41 -25.20 -0.83
C ASP A 327 -5.18 -23.67 -0.85
N PRO A 328 -4.24 -23.17 -0.03
CA PRO A 328 -3.96 -21.74 0.09
C PRO A 328 -3.51 -21.06 -1.20
N GLU A 329 -2.84 -21.77 -2.11
CA GLU A 329 -2.16 -21.19 -3.28
C GLU A 329 -3.07 -21.06 -4.51
N HIS A 330 -4.21 -21.76 -4.53
CA HIS A 330 -5.09 -21.81 -5.71
C HIS A 330 -6.54 -21.41 -5.40
N PRO A 331 -6.79 -20.18 -4.89
CA PRO A 331 -8.15 -19.68 -4.81
C PRO A 331 -8.79 -19.64 -6.21
N LYS A 332 -10.08 -19.94 -6.31
CA LYS A 332 -10.80 -19.96 -7.59
C LYS A 332 -11.28 -18.55 -7.97
N PRO A 333 -10.85 -17.99 -9.11
CA PRO A 333 -11.39 -16.73 -9.60
C PRO A 333 -12.83 -16.93 -10.10
N VAL A 334 -13.63 -15.85 -10.01
CA VAL A 334 -14.98 -15.80 -10.57
C VAL A 334 -14.99 -15.37 -12.05
N GLY A 335 -13.87 -14.81 -12.53
CA GLY A 335 -13.66 -14.41 -13.91
C GLY A 335 -12.31 -13.72 -14.11
N SER A 336 -12.10 -13.12 -15.27
CA SER A 336 -10.98 -12.22 -15.56
C SER A 336 -11.49 -10.91 -16.17
N SER A 337 -10.69 -9.86 -16.11
CA SER A 337 -10.97 -8.56 -16.74
C SER A 337 -9.68 -7.95 -17.30
N GLN A 338 -9.79 -7.07 -18.29
CA GLN A 338 -8.67 -6.25 -18.75
C GLN A 338 -8.54 -5.03 -17.85
N THR A 339 -7.42 -4.92 -17.14
CA THR A 339 -7.14 -3.80 -16.22
C THR A 339 -5.81 -3.16 -16.58
N PHE A 340 -5.77 -1.83 -16.59
CA PHE A 340 -4.57 -1.08 -16.93
C PHE A 340 -3.65 -0.91 -15.72
N PHE A 341 -2.41 -1.35 -15.89
CA PHE A 341 -1.31 -1.16 -14.96
C PHE A 341 -0.17 -0.39 -15.64
N GLU A 342 0.92 -0.19 -14.90
CA GLU A 342 2.13 0.38 -15.48
C GLU A 342 2.68 -0.57 -16.56
N GLY A 343 2.70 -0.12 -17.81
CA GLY A 343 3.11 -0.91 -18.97
C GLY A 343 1.96 -1.39 -19.87
N GLY A 344 0.70 -1.18 -19.47
CA GLY A 344 -0.46 -1.43 -20.34
C GLY A 344 -1.57 -2.28 -19.70
N PHE A 345 -2.49 -2.76 -20.54
CA PHE A 345 -3.55 -3.68 -20.14
C PHE A 345 -3.00 -5.07 -19.88
N LEU A 346 -3.40 -5.64 -18.74
CA LEU A 346 -3.12 -7.02 -18.37
C LEU A 346 -4.44 -7.75 -18.07
N GLU A 347 -4.49 -9.03 -18.45
CA GLU A 347 -5.55 -9.92 -17.98
C GLU A 347 -5.42 -10.11 -16.46
N THR A 348 -6.48 -9.76 -15.75
CA THR A 348 -6.50 -9.61 -14.30
C THR A 348 -7.55 -10.54 -13.71
N ALA A 349 -7.11 -11.46 -12.85
CA ALA A 349 -8.02 -12.41 -12.21
C ALA A 349 -8.96 -11.71 -11.23
N VAL A 350 -10.25 -12.03 -11.27
CA VAL A 350 -11.28 -11.43 -10.43
C VAL A 350 -11.74 -12.44 -9.39
N TYR A 351 -11.73 -12.04 -8.13
CA TYR A 351 -12.16 -12.85 -6.99
C TYR A 351 -13.32 -12.16 -6.28
N ASP A 352 -14.34 -12.94 -5.89
CA ASP A 352 -15.37 -12.47 -4.97
C ASP A 352 -14.93 -12.81 -3.54
N LYS A 353 -14.77 -11.79 -2.69
CA LYS A 353 -14.28 -11.94 -1.32
C LYS A 353 -15.10 -12.95 -0.51
N LYS A 354 -16.40 -13.08 -0.79
CA LYS A 354 -17.27 -14.04 -0.08
C LYS A 354 -16.89 -15.51 -0.29
N ASN A 355 -16.15 -15.80 -1.38
CA ASN A 355 -15.70 -17.14 -1.73
C ASN A 355 -14.28 -17.43 -1.22
N LEU A 356 -13.61 -16.45 -0.62
CA LEU A 356 -12.25 -16.59 -0.12
C LEU A 356 -12.25 -17.09 1.32
N LEU A 357 -11.28 -17.95 1.63
CA LEU A 357 -11.10 -18.60 2.92
C LEU A 357 -9.83 -18.11 3.59
N GLY A 358 -9.76 -18.31 4.91
CA GLY A 358 -8.60 -17.93 5.71
C GLY A 358 -7.36 -18.68 5.25
N GLY A 359 -6.31 -17.95 4.91
CA GLY A 359 -5.04 -18.49 4.43
C GLY A 359 -4.83 -18.37 2.93
N HIS A 360 -5.86 -18.11 2.11
CA HIS A 360 -5.68 -17.94 0.66
C HIS A 360 -4.65 -16.84 0.33
N ILE A 361 -3.85 -17.13 -0.69
CA ILE A 361 -2.82 -16.25 -1.25
C ILE A 361 -3.22 -15.93 -2.69
N ILE A 362 -3.18 -14.65 -3.05
CA ILE A 362 -3.59 -14.13 -4.34
C ILE A 362 -2.46 -13.28 -4.88
N HIS A 363 -1.85 -13.72 -5.97
CA HIS A 363 -0.79 -12.99 -6.65
C HIS A 363 -1.38 -12.01 -7.67
N GLY A 364 -0.83 -10.81 -7.74
CA GLY A 364 -1.21 -9.84 -8.76
C GLY A 364 -0.66 -10.19 -10.15
N PRO A 365 -1.29 -9.70 -11.24
CA PRO A 365 -2.43 -8.79 -11.26
C PRO A 365 -3.76 -9.48 -10.90
N ALA A 366 -4.45 -8.97 -9.88
CA ALA A 366 -5.74 -9.49 -9.45
C ALA A 366 -6.64 -8.39 -8.88
N MET A 367 -7.94 -8.65 -8.85
CA MET A 367 -8.95 -7.83 -8.18
C MET A 367 -9.75 -8.66 -7.20
N ILE A 368 -9.91 -8.16 -5.97
CA ILE A 368 -10.77 -8.76 -4.95
C ILE A 368 -11.96 -7.83 -4.76
N LEU A 369 -13.14 -8.33 -5.11
CA LEU A 369 -14.41 -7.62 -5.00
C LEU A 369 -15.04 -7.91 -3.65
N ASP A 370 -15.36 -6.85 -2.92
CA ASP A 370 -16.21 -6.88 -1.73
C ASP A 370 -17.52 -6.18 -2.05
N LYS A 371 -18.54 -6.37 -1.20
CA LYS A 371 -19.87 -5.76 -1.38
C LYS A 371 -19.81 -4.23 -1.54
N ASN A 372 -18.85 -3.60 -0.89
CA ASN A 372 -18.74 -2.13 -0.78
C ASN A 372 -17.37 -1.60 -1.23
N SER A 373 -16.46 -2.44 -1.73
CA SER A 373 -15.12 -2.00 -2.12
C SER A 373 -14.50 -2.92 -3.17
N THR A 374 -13.52 -2.38 -3.89
CA THR A 374 -12.69 -3.13 -4.83
C THR A 374 -11.24 -2.97 -4.40
N ILE A 375 -10.56 -4.10 -4.16
CA ILE A 375 -9.13 -4.12 -3.86
C ILE A 375 -8.39 -4.55 -5.12
N VAL A 376 -7.47 -3.72 -5.59
CA VAL A 376 -6.61 -4.05 -6.74
C VAL A 376 -5.25 -4.51 -6.23
N VAL A 377 -4.91 -5.75 -6.53
CA VAL A 377 -3.60 -6.35 -6.27
C VAL A 377 -2.74 -6.15 -7.51
N GLU A 378 -1.81 -5.20 -7.44
CA GLU A 378 -0.95 -4.87 -8.58
C GLU A 378 0.02 -6.01 -8.93
N PRO A 379 0.54 -6.04 -10.17
CA PRO A 379 1.64 -6.93 -10.53
C PRO A 379 2.76 -6.92 -9.48
N LEU A 380 3.33 -8.10 -9.22
CA LEU A 380 4.38 -8.34 -8.21
C LEU A 380 3.92 -8.18 -6.75
N CYS A 381 2.69 -7.73 -6.47
CA CYS A 381 2.14 -7.70 -5.11
C CYS A 381 1.42 -9.01 -4.79
N THR A 382 1.31 -9.32 -3.50
CA THR A 382 0.58 -10.50 -3.03
C THR A 382 -0.43 -10.11 -1.97
N ALA A 383 -1.63 -10.66 -2.05
CA ALA A 383 -2.68 -10.49 -1.05
C ALA A 383 -2.91 -11.80 -0.29
N LYS A 384 -2.91 -11.74 1.04
CA LYS A 384 -3.20 -12.87 1.92
C LYS A 384 -4.46 -12.63 2.73
N ILE A 385 -5.38 -13.59 2.69
CA ILE A 385 -6.60 -13.55 3.49
C ILE A 385 -6.29 -14.09 4.89
N THR A 386 -6.56 -13.29 5.91
CA THR A 386 -6.36 -13.70 7.30
C THR A 386 -7.49 -14.60 7.79
N HIS A 387 -7.28 -15.32 8.89
CA HIS A 387 -8.31 -16.15 9.55
C HIS A 387 -9.51 -15.34 10.08
N LYS A 388 -9.40 -14.01 10.17
CA LYS A 388 -10.49 -13.11 10.58
C LYS A 388 -11.27 -12.53 9.40
N GLY A 389 -10.82 -12.77 8.16
CA GLY A 389 -11.39 -12.24 6.93
C GLY A 389 -10.82 -10.89 6.48
N ASP A 390 -9.80 -10.37 7.17
CA ASP A 390 -9.03 -9.20 6.74
C ASP A 390 -8.05 -9.58 5.63
N ILE A 391 -7.57 -8.60 4.86
CA ILE A 391 -6.61 -8.79 3.78
C ILE A 391 -5.28 -8.12 4.16
N LEU A 392 -4.20 -8.88 4.11
CA LEU A 392 -2.84 -8.38 4.21
C LEU A 392 -2.24 -8.31 2.81
N LEU A 393 -2.00 -7.11 2.30
CA LEU A 393 -1.27 -6.89 1.06
C LEU A 393 0.22 -6.72 1.36
N GLU A 394 1.04 -7.45 0.64
CA GLU A 394 2.49 -7.32 0.62
C GLU A 394 2.90 -6.65 -0.69
N VAL A 395 3.50 -5.46 -0.55
CA VAL A 395 3.95 -4.64 -1.67
C VAL A 395 5.42 -4.98 -1.93
N CYS A 396 5.71 -5.67 -3.03
CA CYS A 396 7.08 -5.93 -3.42
C CYS A 396 7.71 -4.63 -3.92
N SER A 397 8.81 -4.20 -3.29
CA SER A 397 9.65 -3.17 -3.86
C SER A 397 10.25 -3.68 -5.17
N LYS A 398 10.20 -2.87 -6.24
CA LYS A 398 10.65 -3.17 -7.62
C LYS A 398 12.13 -3.61 -7.79
N ARG A 399 12.82 -4.11 -6.75
CA ARG A 399 14.28 -4.30 -6.77
C ARG A 399 14.79 -5.72 -6.97
N GLU A 400 14.01 -6.78 -6.74
CA GLU A 400 14.57 -8.14 -6.88
C GLU A 400 14.65 -8.64 -8.35
N GLU A 401 13.81 -8.15 -9.25
CA GLU A 401 13.90 -8.51 -10.69
C GLU A 401 14.74 -7.55 -11.54
N ALA A 402 14.93 -6.30 -11.10
CA ALA A 402 15.80 -5.37 -11.83
C ALA A 402 17.29 -5.74 -11.69
N ALA A 403 17.68 -6.34 -10.56
CA ALA A 403 19.07 -6.75 -10.33
C ALA A 403 19.50 -7.93 -11.23
N SER A 404 18.58 -8.83 -11.59
CA SER A 404 18.87 -9.99 -12.44
C SER A 404 18.93 -9.64 -13.94
N LEU A 405 18.16 -8.65 -14.40
CA LEU A 405 18.21 -8.17 -15.80
C LEU A 405 19.31 -7.11 -16.04
N GLN A 406 19.62 -6.26 -15.07
CA GLN A 406 20.59 -5.16 -15.25
C GLN A 406 22.05 -5.64 -15.28
N VAL A 407 22.36 -6.76 -14.61
CA VAL A 407 23.67 -7.45 -14.75
C VAL A 407 23.83 -8.03 -16.17
N ILE A 408 22.73 -8.49 -16.79
CA ILE A 408 22.74 -9.02 -18.16
C ILE A 408 22.88 -7.88 -19.19
N TYR A 409 22.19 -6.75 -18.99
CA TYR A 409 22.28 -5.60 -19.91
C TYR A 409 23.61 -4.85 -19.86
N THR A 410 24.28 -4.78 -18.71
CA THR A 410 25.58 -4.08 -18.58
C THR A 410 26.70 -4.83 -19.32
N LEU A 411 26.59 -6.15 -19.48
CA LEU A 411 27.52 -6.95 -20.30
C LEU A 411 27.27 -6.79 -21.81
N LEU A 412 26.06 -6.44 -22.24
CA LEU A 412 25.67 -6.34 -23.65
C LEU A 412 25.99 -4.99 -24.32
N PHE A 413 26.29 -3.94 -23.56
CA PHE A 413 26.50 -2.58 -24.10
C PHE A 413 27.96 -2.11 -24.15
N THR A 414 28.94 -2.97 -23.91
CA THR A 414 30.37 -2.62 -24.09
C THR A 414 30.94 -2.99 -25.46
N THR A 415 30.15 -3.57 -26.37
CA THR A 415 30.58 -3.81 -27.75
C THR A 415 29.63 -3.14 -28.74
N THR A 416 30.12 -2.05 -29.31
CA THR A 416 29.50 -1.25 -30.37
C THR A 416 29.43 -2.01 -31.69
N VAL A 417 28.48 -2.92 -31.91
CA VAL A 417 28.04 -3.32 -33.27
C VAL A 417 26.59 -3.84 -33.23
N SER A 418 25.76 -3.44 -34.19
CA SER A 418 24.34 -3.82 -34.30
C SER A 418 24.15 -5.35 -34.34
N PRO A 419 23.21 -5.94 -33.56
CA PRO A 419 23.00 -7.38 -33.61
C PRO A 419 22.05 -7.76 -34.75
N GLN A 420 22.50 -8.64 -35.65
CA GLN A 420 21.62 -9.53 -36.40
C GLN A 420 21.42 -10.80 -35.58
N ILE A 421 20.16 -11.12 -35.28
CA ILE A 421 19.78 -12.32 -34.52
C ILE A 421 19.55 -13.46 -35.51
N TYR A 422 20.25 -14.58 -35.32
CA TYR A 422 19.97 -15.84 -36.01
C TYR A 422 19.46 -16.87 -35.00
N ILE A 423 18.31 -17.48 -35.29
CA ILE A 423 17.74 -18.59 -34.51
C ILE A 423 18.20 -19.89 -35.17
N ILE A 424 18.88 -20.76 -34.42
CA ILE A 424 19.25 -22.11 -34.87
C ILE A 424 18.54 -23.11 -33.94
N GLU A 425 17.66 -23.94 -34.50
CA GLU A 425 17.04 -25.07 -33.78
C GLU A 425 17.95 -26.30 -33.85
N TRP A 426 18.20 -26.94 -32.70
CA TRP A 426 19.00 -28.17 -32.62
C TRP A 426 18.12 -29.39 -32.31
N TYR A 427 18.31 -30.46 -33.10
CA TYR A 427 17.68 -31.76 -32.92
C TYR A 427 18.72 -32.82 -32.50
N GLY A 428 18.66 -33.25 -31.23
CA GLY A 428 18.96 -34.62 -30.79
C GLY A 428 20.41 -35.01 -30.41
N GLY A 429 20.53 -35.78 -29.31
CA GLY A 429 21.67 -36.67 -29.02
C GLY A 429 21.94 -36.91 -27.53
N TYR A 430 21.52 -38.06 -27.00
CA TYR A 430 21.64 -38.50 -25.59
C TYR A 430 23.07 -38.98 -25.27
N GLN A 431 23.71 -38.50 -24.19
CA GLN A 431 24.80 -39.21 -23.49
C GLN A 431 24.70 -39.01 -21.97
N ASP A 432 24.97 -40.10 -21.25
CA ASP A 432 24.72 -40.39 -19.83
C ASP A 432 25.61 -39.57 -18.88
N LEU A 433 25.00 -38.78 -17.98
CA LEU A 433 25.67 -37.88 -17.02
C LEU A 433 25.52 -38.35 -15.56
N SER A 434 25.37 -39.65 -15.32
CA SER A 434 25.16 -40.28 -14.01
C SER A 434 26.35 -40.20 -13.01
N LYS A 435 27.28 -39.25 -13.13
CA LYS A 435 28.48 -39.15 -12.27
C LYS A 435 28.75 -37.82 -11.57
N PHE A 436 27.78 -36.93 -11.41
CA PHE A 436 27.99 -35.69 -10.63
C PHE A 436 27.42 -35.81 -9.20
N SER A 437 28.32 -35.86 -8.21
CA SER A 437 28.02 -35.99 -6.78
C SER A 437 27.51 -34.70 -6.14
N GLU A 438 26.66 -34.84 -5.11
CA GLU A 438 25.87 -33.86 -4.35
C GLU A 438 26.58 -32.68 -3.65
N HIS A 439 27.82 -32.31 -3.98
CA HIS A 439 28.52 -31.21 -3.28
C HIS A 439 29.16 -30.21 -4.27
N ALA A 440 28.33 -29.39 -4.91
CA ALA A 440 28.78 -28.18 -5.62
C ALA A 440 27.69 -27.11 -5.57
N ALA A 441 27.50 -26.50 -4.39
CA ALA A 441 26.90 -25.18 -4.32
C ALA A 441 27.97 -24.18 -4.77
N GLU A 442 27.68 -23.42 -5.82
CA GLU A 442 28.46 -22.28 -6.33
C GLU A 442 29.86 -22.59 -6.89
N ALA A 443 29.95 -23.44 -7.93
CA ALA A 443 31.16 -23.54 -8.75
C ALA A 443 30.88 -23.25 -10.23
N ILE A 444 31.54 -22.23 -10.80
CA ILE A 444 31.63 -22.05 -12.26
C ILE A 444 32.66 -23.07 -12.76
N LEU A 445 32.23 -24.07 -13.51
CA LEU A 445 33.12 -25.03 -14.15
C LEU A 445 33.23 -24.67 -15.63
N THR A 446 34.41 -24.22 -16.05
CA THR A 446 34.71 -23.91 -17.45
C THR A 446 35.37 -25.12 -18.10
N TYR A 447 34.75 -25.65 -19.15
CA TYR A 447 35.30 -26.78 -19.91
C TYR A 447 35.67 -26.32 -21.32
N LYS A 448 36.91 -26.57 -21.75
CA LYS A 448 37.35 -26.31 -23.12
C LYS A 448 37.20 -27.57 -23.97
N PHE A 449 36.38 -27.48 -25.02
CA PHE A 449 36.26 -28.53 -26.02
C PHE A 449 36.74 -28.00 -27.37
N SER A 450 37.50 -28.82 -28.11
CA SER A 450 37.91 -28.53 -29.48
C SER A 450 37.05 -29.36 -30.41
N LEU A 451 36.19 -28.72 -31.22
CA LEU A 451 35.26 -29.41 -32.11
C LEU A 451 35.64 -29.10 -33.56
N ARG A 452 36.06 -30.13 -34.29
CA ARG A 452 36.57 -29.99 -35.66
C ARG A 452 35.39 -30.03 -36.63
N LEU A 453 34.84 -28.88 -36.99
CA LEU A 453 33.90 -28.75 -38.10
C LEU A 453 34.71 -28.63 -39.40
N THR A 454 34.27 -29.32 -40.45
CA THR A 454 35.03 -29.54 -41.69
C THR A 454 35.67 -28.27 -42.25
N ALA A 455 36.98 -28.37 -42.51
CA ALA A 455 37.89 -27.40 -43.14
C ALA A 455 38.35 -26.16 -42.34
N SER A 456 37.93 -25.94 -41.09
CA SER A 456 38.60 -24.97 -40.20
C SER A 456 38.57 -25.44 -38.75
N GLU A 457 39.71 -25.46 -38.06
CA GLU A 457 39.75 -25.73 -36.62
C GLU A 457 39.12 -24.55 -35.87
N GLN A 458 37.88 -24.72 -35.41
CA GLN A 458 37.18 -23.74 -34.59
C GLN A 458 37.17 -24.22 -33.14
N ILE A 459 37.48 -23.32 -32.21
CA ILE A 459 37.47 -23.58 -30.78
C ILE A 459 36.14 -23.06 -30.23
N LEU A 460 35.37 -23.95 -29.61
CA LEU A 460 34.09 -23.65 -29.01
C LEU A 460 34.27 -23.73 -27.49
N GLU A 461 34.21 -22.59 -26.83
CA GLU A 461 34.38 -22.53 -25.37
C GLU A 461 33.00 -22.59 -24.75
N ILE A 462 32.75 -23.62 -23.92
CA ILE A 462 31.46 -23.86 -23.28
C ILE A 462 31.63 -23.64 -21.79
N SER A 463 30.95 -22.62 -21.28
CA SER A 463 30.91 -22.33 -19.85
C SER A 463 29.56 -22.76 -19.30
N CYS A 464 29.56 -23.69 -18.34
CA CYS A 464 28.36 -24.08 -17.63
C CYS A 464 28.35 -23.46 -16.23
N PHE A 465 27.19 -22.97 -15.81
CA PHE A 465 26.97 -22.55 -14.44
C PHE A 465 25.59 -23.00 -13.95
N THR A 466 25.48 -23.20 -12.65
CA THR A 466 24.22 -23.59 -12.01
C THR A 466 23.68 -22.41 -11.22
N LEU A 467 22.42 -22.04 -11.46
CA LEU A 467 21.68 -21.05 -10.67
C LEU A 467 20.37 -21.69 -10.23
N ASN A 468 20.02 -21.65 -8.93
CA ASN A 468 18.79 -22.22 -8.39
C ASN A 468 18.50 -23.67 -8.83
N LYS A 469 19.51 -24.55 -8.82
CA LYS A 469 19.43 -25.95 -9.25
C LYS A 469 19.07 -26.16 -10.73
N GLN A 470 19.09 -25.11 -11.55
CA GLN A 470 19.00 -25.21 -13.01
C GLN A 470 20.38 -25.03 -13.64
N LEU A 471 20.70 -25.88 -14.63
CA LEU A 471 21.95 -25.84 -15.38
C LEU A 471 21.80 -24.92 -16.58
N TYR A 472 22.69 -23.93 -16.70
CA TYR A 472 22.74 -23.00 -17.83
C TYR A 472 24.03 -23.24 -18.63
N LEU A 473 23.90 -23.26 -19.95
CA LEU A 473 25.02 -23.43 -20.89
C LEU A 473 25.23 -22.12 -21.67
N LEU A 474 26.43 -21.54 -21.56
CA LEU A 474 26.87 -20.45 -22.41
C LEU A 474 27.80 -20.99 -23.49
N PHE A 475 27.49 -20.70 -24.75
CA PHE A 475 28.32 -21.05 -25.90
C PHE A 475 29.08 -19.81 -26.40
N PHE A 476 30.40 -19.87 -26.41
CA PHE A 476 31.24 -18.87 -27.06
C PHE A 476 31.75 -19.45 -28.38
N LEU A 477 31.28 -18.87 -29.50
CA LEU A 477 31.78 -19.19 -30.83
C LEU A 477 32.77 -18.11 -31.26
N THR A 478 34.04 -18.49 -31.41
CA THR A 478 35.06 -17.56 -31.94
C THR A 478 35.20 -17.81 -33.43
N ILE A 479 34.65 -16.91 -34.27
CA ILE A 479 34.77 -17.01 -35.72
C ILE A 479 35.98 -16.19 -36.16
N ALA A 480 37.09 -16.86 -36.49
CA ALA A 480 38.23 -16.21 -37.14
C ALA A 480 37.94 -16.07 -38.65
N TYR A 481 37.69 -14.86 -39.13
CA TYR A 481 37.64 -14.59 -40.56
C TYR A 481 39.07 -14.55 -41.13
N CYS A 482 39.36 -15.44 -42.06
CA CYS A 482 40.68 -15.57 -42.68
C CYS A 482 40.85 -14.56 -43.82
N SER A 483 41.02 -13.28 -43.50
CA SER A 483 41.73 -12.28 -44.33
C SER A 483 41.64 -10.89 -43.70
N CYS A 484 42.80 -10.25 -43.52
CA CYS A 484 43.06 -8.88 -43.02
C CYS A 484 43.44 -8.77 -41.51
N SER A 485 44.24 -7.73 -41.24
CA SER A 485 45.19 -7.52 -40.13
C SER A 485 44.73 -7.85 -38.70
N PHE A 486 45.73 -8.18 -37.88
CA PHE A 486 45.72 -8.74 -36.52
C PHE A 486 45.05 -7.90 -35.40
N SER A 487 43.97 -7.16 -35.67
CA SER A 487 43.31 -6.32 -34.64
C SER A 487 41.82 -6.58 -34.40
N ASP A 488 41.09 -7.30 -35.25
CA ASP A 488 39.63 -7.44 -35.07
C ASP A 488 39.19 -8.91 -34.95
N LEU A 489 39.19 -9.42 -33.71
CA LEU A 489 38.59 -10.71 -33.38
C LEU A 489 37.10 -10.48 -33.04
N ILE A 490 36.20 -10.86 -33.95
CA ILE A 490 34.75 -10.75 -33.71
C ILE A 490 34.33 -11.90 -32.79
N LYS A 491 33.91 -11.57 -31.56
CA LYS A 491 33.23 -12.52 -30.66
C LYS A 491 31.72 -12.41 -30.89
N THR A 492 31.12 -13.45 -31.44
CA THR A 492 29.66 -13.56 -31.52
C THR A 492 29.17 -14.35 -30.30
N ILE A 493 28.35 -13.71 -29.47
CA ILE A 493 27.70 -14.38 -28.32
C ILE A 493 26.36 -14.94 -28.82
N ILE A 494 26.22 -16.26 -28.81
CA ILE A 494 24.94 -16.93 -29.08
C ILE A 494 24.43 -17.47 -27.75
N VAL A 495 23.37 -16.87 -27.22
CA VAL A 495 22.69 -17.36 -26.03
C VAL A 495 21.55 -18.27 -26.47
N ILE A 496 21.69 -19.57 -26.24
CA ILE A 496 20.63 -20.54 -26.49
C ILE A 496 19.92 -20.83 -25.16
N PHE A 497 18.66 -20.42 -25.04
CA PHE A 497 17.81 -20.82 -23.93
C PHE A 497 17.21 -22.19 -24.21
N SER A 498 17.80 -23.27 -23.70
CA SER A 498 17.09 -24.55 -23.66
C SER A 498 16.23 -24.61 -22.40
N LYS A 499 14.89 -24.72 -22.55
CA LYS A 499 14.02 -25.14 -21.44
C LYS A 499 14.54 -26.49 -20.90
N PRO A 500 14.51 -26.72 -19.58
CA PRO A 500 14.76 -28.04 -19.04
C PRO A 500 13.67 -29.01 -19.52
N ILE A 501 13.98 -29.88 -20.50
CA ILE A 501 13.18 -31.09 -20.75
C ILE A 501 13.58 -32.09 -19.67
N TRP A 502 13.02 -31.93 -18.47
CA TRP A 502 13.10 -32.93 -17.42
C TRP A 502 11.75 -33.64 -17.37
N SER A 503 11.60 -34.73 -18.13
CA SER A 503 10.58 -35.72 -17.80
C SER A 503 11.25 -36.76 -16.90
N LYS A 504 10.62 -37.05 -15.76
CA LYS A 504 11.03 -38.15 -14.89
C LYS A 504 10.98 -39.45 -15.69
N LYS A 505 12.14 -40.07 -15.92
CA LYS A 505 12.31 -41.52 -15.95
C LYS A 505 13.71 -41.87 -15.51
#